data_AF-A0A835EHM0-F1
#
_entry.id   AF-A0A835EHM0-F1
#
_cell.length_a   1.000
_cell.length_b   1.000
_cell.length_c   1.000
_cell.angle_alpha   90.00
_cell.angle_beta   90.00
_cell.angle_gamma   90.00
#
_symmetry.space_group_name_H-M   'P 1'
#
loop_
_entity.id
_entity.type
_entity.pdbx_description
1 polymer ?
#
loop_
_entity_poly.entity_id
_entity_poly.type
_entity_poly.pdbx_seq_one_letter_code
_entity_poly.pdbx_strand_id
1 'polypeptide(L)' 'MLLRARQRFGLSIFREIITLAMWAVWTLRNGIIFYNATLSFATWRRSFLEGMKAVTLRAKPRVNERINTWLSSLL' A
#
# COMPACT_ATOMS: atom_id res chain seq x y z
N MET A 1 19.70 0.24 -0.87
CA MET A 1 18.60 -0.08 -1.80
C MET A 1 17.33 0.74 -1.53
N LEU A 2 16.80 0.76 -0.31
CA LEU A 2 15.59 1.53 0.06
C LEU A 2 15.72 3.06 -0.16
N LEU A 3 16.85 3.67 0.24
CA LEU A 3 17.10 5.10 0.05
C LEU A 3 17.11 5.49 -1.44
N ARG A 4 17.74 4.68 -2.29
CA ARG A 4 17.74 4.90 -3.75
C ARG A 4 16.34 4.75 -4.33
N ALA A 5 15.56 3.76 -3.88
CA ALA A 5 14.18 3.59 -4.30
C ALA A 5 13.30 4.78 -3.89
N ARG A 6 13.47 5.30 -2.66
CA ARG A 6 12.80 6.51 -2.19
C ARG A 6 13.15 7.73 -3.04
N GLN A 7 14.44 7.92 -3.36
CA GLN A 7 14.89 9.01 -4.22
C GLN A 7 14.28 8.92 -5.62
N ARG A 8 14.28 7.72 -6.23
CA ARG A 8 13.68 7.48 -7.55
C ARG A 8 12.16 7.63 -7.55
N PHE A 9 11.48 7.31 -6.45
CA PHE A 9 10.03 7.47 -6.34
C PHE A 9 9.61 8.95 -6.32
N GLY A 10 10.46 9.84 -5.81
CA GLY A 10 10.27 11.29 -5.90
C GLY A 10 9.15 11.89 -5.04
N LEU A 11 8.28 11.08 -4.44
CA LEU A 11 7.20 11.54 -3.56
C LEU A 11 7.47 11.23 -2.09
N SER A 12 7.03 12.12 -1.19
CA SER A 12 7.22 11.93 0.25
C SER A 12 6.42 10.76 0.84
N ILE A 13 5.41 10.27 0.10
CA ILE A 13 4.49 9.20 0.49
C ILE A 13 5.03 7.78 0.19
N PHE A 14 6.30 7.69 -0.24
CA PHE A 14 6.95 6.42 -0.59
C PHE A 14 6.84 5.37 0.52
N ARG A 15 7.02 5.81 1.78
CA ARG A 15 7.10 4.88 2.92
C ARG A 15 5.74 4.25 3.19
N GLU A 16 4.67 5.04 3.15
CA GLU A 16 3.30 4.60 3.34
C GLU A 16 2.92 3.56 2.29
N ILE A 17 3.22 3.85 1.01
CA ILE A 17 2.94 2.96 -0.11
C ILE A 17 3.69 1.64 0.02
N ILE A 18 5.02 1.68 0.19
CA ILE A 18 5.82 0.45 0.26
C ILE A 18 5.47 -0.38 1.49
N THR A 19 5.23 0.26 2.64
CA THR A 19 4.86 -0.45 3.87
C THR A 19 3.56 -1.21 3.67
N LEU A 20 2.53 -0.56 3.10
CA LEU A 20 1.24 -1.19 2.88
C LEU A 20 1.26 -2.23 1.75
N ALA A 21 2.06 -2.00 0.69
CA ALA A 21 2.25 -2.98 -0.37
C ALA A 21 2.86 -4.29 0.18
N MET A 22 3.89 -4.17 1.03
CA MET A 22 4.53 -5.31 1.69
C MET A 22 3.60 -5.96 2.73
N TRP A 23 2.83 -5.16 3.47
CA TRP A 23 1.82 -5.66 4.40
C TRP A 23 0.76 -6.50 3.69
N ALA A 24 0.28 -6.07 2.52
CA ALA A 24 -0.68 -6.82 1.73
C ALA A 24 -0.08 -8.16 1.21
N VAL A 25 1.21 -8.19 0.85
CA VAL A 25 1.91 -9.46 0.51
C VAL A 25 1.96 -10.38 1.73
N TRP A 26 2.34 -9.85 2.89
CA TRP A 26 2.43 -10.63 4.13
C TRP A 26 1.06 -11.22 4.51
N THR A 27 0.00 -10.41 4.42
CA THR A 27 -1.38 -10.84 4.69
C THR A 27 -1.82 -11.93 3.74
N LEU A 28 -1.52 -11.80 2.44
CA LEU A 28 -1.87 -12.82 1.44
C LEU A 28 -1.16 -14.14 1.71
N ARG A 29 0.13 -14.11 2.07
CA ARG A 29 0.89 -15.33 2.41
C ARG A 29 0.36 -16.02 3.66
N ASN A 30 0.00 -15.25 4.68
CA ASN A 30 -0.62 -15.81 5.89
C ASN A 30 -2.03 -16.34 5.63
N GLY A 31 -2.77 -15.72 4.69
CA GLY A 31 -4.02 -16.26 4.16
C GLY A 31 -3.88 -17.69 3.66
N ILE A 32 -2.83 -17.96 2.88
CA ILE A 32 -2.54 -19.30 2.34
C ILE A 32 -2.21 -20.28 3.49
N ILE A 33 -1.30 -19.88 4.38
CA ILE A 33 -0.79 -20.75 5.45
C ILE A 33 -1.88 -21.12 6.48
N PHE A 34 -2.66 -20.13 6.92
CA PHE A 34 -3.57 -20.31 8.06
C PHE A 34 -5.03 -20.54 7.65
N TYR A 35 -5.42 -20.16 6.43
CA TYR A 35 -6.83 -20.15 6.02
C TYR A 35 -7.09 -20.82 4.66
N ASN A 36 -6.09 -21.49 4.08
CA ASN A 36 -6.19 -22.10 2.74
C ASN A 36 -6.70 -21.11 1.66
N ALA A 37 -6.35 -19.83 1.80
CA ALA A 37 -6.73 -18.81 0.83
C ALA A 37 -5.94 -18.97 -0.48
N THR A 38 -6.50 -18.50 -1.58
CA THR A 38 -5.84 -18.53 -2.90
C THR A 38 -5.04 -17.25 -3.15
N LEU A 39 -3.84 -17.40 -3.72
CA LEU A 39 -3.04 -16.28 -4.21
C LEU A 39 -3.76 -15.58 -5.36
N SER A 40 -4.07 -14.29 -5.21
CA SER A 40 -4.67 -13.48 -6.28
C SER A 40 -4.20 -12.04 -6.18
N PHE A 41 -3.82 -11.48 -7.34
CA PHE A 41 -3.47 -10.05 -7.43
C PHE A 41 -4.66 -9.16 -7.07
N ALA A 42 -5.90 -9.57 -7.37
CA ALA A 42 -7.09 -8.82 -6.99
C ALA A 42 -7.26 -8.75 -5.47
N THR A 43 -7.01 -9.86 -4.76
CA THR A 43 -7.03 -9.91 -3.29
C THR A 43 -5.94 -9.03 -2.69
N TRP A 44 -4.72 -9.10 -3.23
CA TRP A 44 -3.63 -8.21 -2.84
C TRP A 44 -3.98 -6.73 -3.03
N ARG A 45 -4.49 -6.37 -4.22
CA ARG A 45 -4.87 -4.99 -4.57
C ARG A 45 -5.95 -4.47 -3.63
N ARG A 46 -6.95 -5.29 -3.30
CA ARG A 46 -8.01 -4.94 -2.33
C ARG A 46 -7.41 -4.65 -0.96
N SER A 47 -6.61 -5.56 -0.41
CA SER A 47 -5.97 -5.40 0.90
C SER A 47 -5.07 -4.15 0.94
N PHE A 48 -4.31 -3.90 -0.12
CA PHE A 48 -3.50 -2.69 -0.26
C PHE A 48 -4.37 -1.42 -0.23
N LEU A 49 -5.43 -1.35 -1.04
CA LEU A 49 -6.31 -0.19 -1.10
C LEU A 49 -7.06 0.07 0.22
N GLU A 50 -7.49 -0.99 0.91
CA GLU A 50 -8.09 -0.88 2.25
C GLU A 50 -7.09 -0.32 3.27
N GLY A 51 -5.86 -0.81 3.25
CA GLY A 51 -4.78 -0.28 4.07
C GLY A 51 -4.49 1.19 3.78
N MET A 52 -4.46 1.58 2.50
CA MET A 52 -4.25 2.98 2.11
C MET A 52 -5.38 3.88 2.60
N LYS A 53 -6.64 3.45 2.48
CA LYS A 53 -7.81 4.16 3.03
C LYS A 53 -7.73 4.31 4.55
N ALA A 54 -7.27 3.29 5.27
CA ALA A 54 -7.08 3.39 6.72
C ALA A 54 -6.00 4.42 7.10
N VAL A 55 -4.91 4.51 6.33
CA VAL A 55 -3.86 5.52 6.54
C VAL A 55 -4.38 6.93 6.29
N THR A 56 -5.19 7.16 5.25
CA THR A 56 -5.71 8.51 4.97
C THR A 56 -6.58 9.06 6.10
N LEU A 57 -7.30 8.21 6.83
CA LEU A 57 -8.10 8.63 8.01
C LEU A 57 -7.26 9.28 9.12
N ARG A 58 -5.96 8.97 9.23
CA ARG A 58 -5.06 9.48 10.28
C ARG A 58 -3.95 10.37 9.73
N ALA A 59 -3.82 10.48 8.42
CA ALA A 59 -2.77 11.26 7.78
C ALA A 59 -3.05 12.77 7.90
N LYS A 60 -2.00 13.57 8.04
CA LYS A 60 -2.10 15.03 7.92
C LYS A 60 -2.74 15.40 6.56
N PRO A 61 -3.53 16.48 6.46
CA PRO A 61 -4.24 16.83 5.22
C PRO A 61 -3.35 16.83 3.97
N ARG A 62 -2.18 17.48 4.04
CA ARG A 62 -1.21 17.51 2.93
C ARG A 62 -0.68 16.12 2.51
N VAL A 63 -0.57 15.18 3.45
CA VAL A 63 -0.14 13.80 3.14
C VAL A 63 -1.32 13.02 2.53
N ASN A 64 -2.52 13.20 3.08
CA ASN A 64 -3.76 12.60 2.60
C ASN A 64 -4.05 13.00 1.14
N GLU A 65 -3.97 14.31 0.83
CA GLU A 65 -4.11 14.82 -0.54
C GLU A 65 -3.13 14.14 -1.51
N ARG A 66 -1.83 14.10 -1.16
CA ARG A 66 -0.82 13.45 -2.01
C ARG A 66 -1.10 11.96 -2.22
N ILE A 67 -1.54 11.26 -1.18
CA ILE A 67 -1.93 9.84 -1.28
C ILE A 67 -3.11 9.69 -2.24
N ASN A 68 -4.17 10.47 -2.08
CA ASN A 68 -5.35 10.36 -2.94
C ASN A 68 -5.05 10.74 -4.39
N THR A 69 -4.30 11.82 -4.63
CA THR A 69 -3.86 12.20 -5.98
C THR A 69 -3.08 11.06 -6.65
N TRP A 70 -2.16 10.43 -5.92
CA TRP A 70 -1.39 9.31 -6.45
C TRP A 70 -2.26 8.07 -6.69
N LEU A 71 -3.17 7.73 -5.78
CA LEU A 71 -4.11 6.61 -5.97
C LEU A 71 -5.03 6.85 -7.18
N SER A 72 -5.57 8.05 -7.36
CA SER A 72 -6.41 8.40 -8.51
C SER A 72 -5.67 8.32 -9.84
N SER A 73 -4.34 8.46 -9.87
CA SER A 73 -3.55 8.24 -11.09
C SER A 73 -3.33 6.76 -11.45
N LEU A 74 -3.70 5.83 -10.56
CA LEU A 74 -3.46 4.40 -10.71
C LEU A 74 -4.75 3.57 -10.88
N LEU A 75 -5.89 4.15 -10.53
CA LEU A 75 -7.22 3.53 -10.66
C LEU A 75 -7.85 3.91 -11.98
#